data_AF-A0AAD7LKV6-F1
#
_entry.id   AF-A0AAD7LKV6-F1
#
_cell.length_a   1.000
_cell.length_b   1.000
_cell.length_c   1.000
_cell.angle_alpha   90.00
_cell.angle_beta   90.00
_cell.angle_gamma   90.00
#
_symmetry.space_group_name_H-M   'P 1'
#
loop_
_entity.id
_entity.type
_entity.pdbx_description
1 polymer ?
#
loop_
_entity_poly.entity_id
_entity_poly.type
_entity_poly.pdbx_seq_one_letter_code
_entity_poly.pdbx_strand_id
1 'polypeptide(L)'
;MTHILETLTWAMQVDSYPEPVMWLGTRKVYRNGPWNGVQYTGKPTLVRPDTIYDSKYFNDGNEVYYMIFLLNKSKIVRMTMNQTTNSQQQLVWLEAKQSWNRVVSLPRDFCDGYGACGPNGNCDMKKVPSWECLRGFKSKSPERWNALDYSDGCVRNKLLNCKNDGFVKYIGMKVPDTTNSWFNQMVGRIYMSE
;
A
#
# COMPACT_ATOMS: atom_id res chain seq x y z
N MET A 1 -14.05 24.57 20.68
CA MET A 1 -13.96 23.83 19.40
C MET A 1 -13.54 22.42 19.74
N THR A 2 -14.49 21.50 19.83
CA THR A 2 -14.20 20.09 20.14
C THR A 2 -13.58 19.47 18.89
N HIS A 3 -12.25 19.32 18.89
CA HIS A 3 -11.60 18.48 17.90
C HIS A 3 -12.07 17.04 18.15
N ILE A 4 -13.04 16.58 17.35
CA ILE A 4 -13.31 15.15 17.24
C ILE A 4 -12.05 14.57 16.61
N LEU A 5 -11.19 13.96 17.42
CA LEU A 5 -10.05 13.21 16.93
C LEU A 5 -10.62 12.02 16.14
N GLU A 6 -10.51 12.10 14.82
CA GLU A 6 -10.82 10.96 13.95
C GLU A 6 -9.97 9.77 14.40
N THR A 7 -10.60 8.62 14.62
CA THR A 7 -9.90 7.43 15.11
C THR A 7 -9.20 6.72 13.98
N LEU A 8 -7.91 6.43 14.18
CA LEU A 8 -7.11 5.61 13.28
C LEU A 8 -7.41 4.13 13.52
N THR A 9 -7.79 3.41 12.46
CA THR A 9 -8.04 1.97 12.51
C THR A 9 -7.20 1.24 11.47
N TRP A 10 -6.90 -0.02 11.76
CA TRP A 10 -6.24 -0.95 10.84
C TRP A 10 -7.11 -2.19 10.71
N ALA A 11 -7.59 -2.49 9.51
CA ALA A 11 -8.53 -3.56 9.28
C ALA A 11 -8.27 -4.25 7.93
N MET A 12 -8.69 -5.50 7.82
CA MET A 12 -8.77 -6.18 6.53
C MET A 12 -9.99 -5.64 5.76
N GLN A 13 -9.75 -5.01 4.61
CA GLN A 13 -10.81 -4.71 3.64
C GLN A 13 -11.03 -5.97 2.80
N VAL A 14 -12.25 -6.50 2.79
CA VAL A 14 -12.59 -7.82 2.22
C VAL A 14 -13.34 -7.67 0.90
N ASP A 15 -12.71 -7.04 -0.09
CA ASP A 15 -13.22 -6.99 -1.47
C ASP A 15 -12.81 -8.26 -2.24
N SER A 16 -12.93 -8.26 -3.58
CA SER A 16 -12.45 -9.34 -4.46
C SER A 16 -10.99 -9.76 -4.18
N TYR A 17 -10.17 -8.81 -3.72
CA TYR A 17 -8.80 -9.04 -3.28
C TYR A 17 -8.57 -8.40 -1.91
N PRO A 18 -8.65 -9.19 -0.83
CA PRO A 18 -8.53 -8.64 0.50
C PRO A 18 -7.16 -8.03 0.77
N GLU A 19 -7.15 -6.95 1.54
CA GLU A 19 -5.93 -6.30 1.95
C GLU A 19 -6.05 -5.57 3.29
N PRO A 20 -4.94 -5.45 4.04
CA PRO A 20 -4.89 -4.59 5.20
C PRO A 20 -4.88 -3.10 4.81
N VAL A 21 -5.78 -2.34 5.41
CA VAL A 21 -5.98 -0.91 5.13
C VAL A 21 -5.99 -0.12 6.43
N MET A 22 -5.41 1.08 6.37
CA MET A 22 -5.47 2.05 7.44
C MET A 22 -6.50 3.14 7.11
N TRP A 23 -7.37 3.42 8.07
CA TRP A 23 -8.42 4.43 7.95
C TRP A 23 -8.26 5.46 9.06
N LEU A 24 -8.46 6.73 8.72
CA LEU A 24 -8.66 7.81 9.68
C LEU A 24 -10.13 8.22 9.59
N GLY A 25 -10.94 7.81 10.59
CA GLY A 25 -12.39 7.86 10.46
C GLY A 25 -12.87 7.03 9.26
N THR A 26 -13.53 7.66 8.30
CA THR A 26 -13.97 7.03 7.05
C THR A 26 -12.97 7.18 5.89
N ARG A 27 -11.88 7.93 6.09
CA ARG A 27 -10.92 8.23 5.04
C ARG A 27 -9.82 7.19 4.99
N LYS A 28 -9.66 6.54 3.84
CA LYS A 28 -8.52 5.64 3.57
C LYS A 28 -7.22 6.46 3.53
N VAL A 29 -6.25 6.14 4.38
CA VAL A 29 -4.98 6.89 4.46
C VAL A 29 -3.76 6.07 4.02
N TYR A 30 -3.86 4.74 4.07
CA TYR A 30 -2.80 3.83 3.62
C TYR A 30 -3.39 2.49 3.20
N ARG A 31 -2.79 1.87 2.17
CA ARG A 31 -3.05 0.49 1.75
C ARG A 31 -1.78 -0.33 1.88
N ASN A 32 -1.84 -1.50 2.50
CA ASN A 32 -0.74 -2.46 2.42
C ASN A 32 -0.72 -3.19 1.07
N GLY A 33 -1.82 -3.12 0.32
CA GLY A 33 -2.01 -3.85 -0.93
C GLY A 33 -2.29 -5.33 -0.70
N PRO A 34 -2.75 -6.05 -1.73
CA PRO A 34 -3.12 -7.45 -1.63
C PRO A 34 -1.92 -8.38 -1.42
N TRP A 35 -2.21 -9.62 -1.02
CA TRP A 35 -1.25 -10.71 -0.96
C TRP A 35 -0.92 -11.23 -2.37
N ASN A 36 0.36 -11.30 -2.72
CA ASN A 36 0.80 -11.75 -4.06
C ASN A 36 1.20 -13.24 -4.11
N GLY A 37 0.86 -14.03 -3.10
CA GLY A 37 1.28 -15.43 -2.95
C GLY A 37 2.52 -15.60 -2.08
N VAL A 38 3.34 -14.56 -1.94
CA VAL A 38 4.60 -14.60 -1.15
C VAL A 38 4.59 -13.54 -0.04
N GLN A 39 4.08 -12.34 -0.33
CA GLN A 39 4.01 -11.22 0.61
C GLN A 39 2.93 -10.22 0.21
N TYR A 40 2.60 -9.30 1.12
CA TYR A 40 1.84 -8.10 0.77
C TYR A 40 2.66 -7.20 -0.15
N THR A 41 2.05 -6.68 -1.21
CA THR A 41 2.75 -5.87 -2.23
C THR A 41 3.28 -4.54 -1.71
N GLY A 42 2.68 -3.96 -0.66
CA GLY A 42 3.15 -2.76 0.03
C GLY A 42 4.12 -3.04 1.19
N LYS A 43 4.55 -4.30 1.39
CA LYS A 43 5.51 -4.66 2.44
C LYS A 43 6.79 -3.83 2.31
N PRO A 44 7.30 -3.25 3.40
CA PRO A 44 8.55 -2.53 3.38
C PRO A 44 9.74 -3.37 2.89
N THR A 45 10.46 -2.87 1.89
CA THR A 45 11.66 -3.51 1.32
C THR A 45 12.96 -3.09 1.99
N LEU A 46 12.98 -1.93 2.66
CA LEU A 46 14.19 -1.32 3.23
C LEU A 46 14.45 -1.71 4.68
N VAL A 47 13.39 -2.01 5.44
CA VAL A 47 13.55 -2.69 6.70
C VAL A 47 13.74 -4.16 6.34
N ARG A 48 14.57 -4.91 7.07
CA ARG A 48 14.58 -6.37 7.00
C ARG A 48 13.67 -6.98 8.06
N PRO A 49 12.33 -6.75 8.05
CA PRO A 49 11.46 -7.41 9.01
C PRO A 49 11.44 -8.92 8.77
N ASP A 50 11.84 -9.39 7.57
CA ASP A 50 12.09 -10.78 7.21
C ASP A 50 13.20 -11.47 8.03
N THR A 51 13.94 -10.72 8.86
CA THR A 51 14.85 -11.31 9.87
C THR A 51 14.21 -11.45 11.25
N ILE A 52 13.07 -10.80 11.48
CA ILE A 52 12.40 -10.69 12.77
C ILE A 52 11.14 -11.56 12.78
N TYR A 53 10.32 -11.42 11.75
CA TYR A 53 9.06 -12.15 11.60
C TYR A 53 8.74 -12.43 10.14
N ASP A 54 7.96 -13.47 9.92
CA ASP A 54 7.28 -13.76 8.67
C ASP A 54 5.79 -13.43 8.80
N SER A 55 5.13 -13.12 7.68
CA SER A 55 3.68 -12.90 7.64
C SER A 55 3.06 -13.93 6.72
N LYS A 56 2.03 -14.63 7.19
CA LYS A 56 1.26 -15.55 6.34
C LYS A 56 -0.16 -15.05 6.19
N TYR A 57 -0.66 -15.17 4.98
CA TYR A 57 -2.04 -14.86 4.62
C TYR A 57 -2.86 -16.13 4.61
N PHE A 58 -4.06 -16.06 5.19
CA PHE A 58 -5.03 -17.15 5.24
C PHE A 58 -6.34 -16.64 4.63
N ASN A 59 -6.87 -17.43 3.69
CA ASN A 59 -8.18 -17.22 3.08
C ASN A 59 -8.73 -18.58 2.64
N ASP A 60 -9.76 -19.04 3.34
CA ASP A 60 -10.45 -20.30 3.05
C ASP A 60 -11.86 -20.08 2.46
N GLY A 61 -12.25 -18.82 2.21
CA GLY A 61 -13.59 -18.42 1.78
C GLY A 61 -14.55 -18.07 2.92
N ASN A 62 -14.30 -18.53 4.15
CA ASN A 62 -15.08 -18.18 5.34
C ASN A 62 -14.38 -17.09 6.15
N GLU A 63 -13.06 -17.18 6.28
CA GLU A 63 -12.25 -16.23 7.02
C GLU A 63 -11.09 -15.71 6.19
N VAL A 64 -10.76 -14.44 6.42
CA VAL A 64 -9.59 -13.79 5.82
C VAL A 64 -8.83 -13.04 6.88
N TYR A 65 -7.58 -13.42 7.07
CA TYR A 65 -6.71 -12.80 8.05
C TYR A 65 -5.24 -13.02 7.68
N TYR A 66 -4.37 -12.36 8.43
CA TYR A 66 -2.96 -12.67 8.39
C TYR A 66 -2.42 -12.86 9.78
N MET A 67 -1.41 -13.71 9.86
CA MET A 67 -0.68 -13.94 11.09
C MET A 67 0.77 -13.54 10.93
N ILE A 68 1.31 -12.97 12.00
CA ILE A 68 2.72 -12.67 12.12
C ILE A 68 3.38 -13.80 12.92
N PHE A 69 4.41 -14.42 12.35
CA PHE A 69 5.18 -15.50 12.97
C PHE A 69 6.60 -15.01 13.25
N LEU A 70 7.03 -15.05 14.51
CA LEU A 70 8.39 -14.68 14.86
C LEU A 70 9.40 -15.72 14.37
N LEU A 71 10.43 -15.27 13.65
CA LEU A 71 11.53 -16.13 13.21
C LEU A 71 12.49 -16.39 14.38
N ASN A 72 12.71 -15.39 15.23
CA ASN A 72 13.40 -15.53 16.50
C ASN A 72 12.38 -15.46 17.65
N LYS A 73 12.04 -16.62 18.22
CA LYS A 73 11.05 -16.74 19.30
C LYS A 73 11.47 -16.08 20.62
N SER A 74 12.75 -15.75 20.79
CA SER A 74 13.24 -15.03 21.97
C SER A 74 13.02 -13.52 21.89
N LYS A 75 12.59 -12.99 20.72
CA LYS A 75 12.26 -11.58 20.57
C LYS A 75 10.81 -11.33 20.96
N ILE A 76 10.55 -10.17 21.56
CA ILE A 76 9.20 -9.67 21.77
C ILE A 76 8.94 -8.59 20.73
N VAL A 77 7.88 -8.76 19.95
CA VAL A 77 7.46 -7.85 18.90
C VAL A 77 5.99 -7.52 19.09
N ARG A 78 5.62 -6.26 18.87
CA ARG A 78 4.22 -5.86 18.83
C ARG A 78 3.97 -4.88 17.70
N MET A 79 2.74 -4.92 17.21
CA MET A 79 2.19 -3.97 16.24
C MET A 79 1.21 -3.06 16.98
N THR A 80 1.40 -1.75 16.86
CA THR A 80 0.62 -0.75 17.61
C THR A 80 0.13 0.34 16.68
N MET A 81 -1.10 0.80 16.87
CA MET A 81 -1.61 2.01 16.21
C MET A 81 -1.30 3.22 17.09
N ASN A 82 -0.56 4.20 16.54
CA ASN A 82 -0.32 5.48 17.18
C ASN A 82 -1.32 6.51 16.64
N GLN A 83 -2.29 6.87 17.49
CA GLN A 83 -3.38 7.80 17.16
C GLN A 83 -2.89 9.25 17.03
N THR A 84 -1.80 9.62 17.70
CA THR A 84 -1.25 10.99 17.64
C THR A 84 -0.54 11.25 16.32
N THR A 85 0.24 10.29 15.85
CA THR A 85 1.02 10.41 14.61
C THR A 85 0.34 9.77 13.41
N ASN A 86 -0.88 9.26 13.56
CA ASN A 86 -1.64 8.56 12.52
C ASN A 86 -0.83 7.47 11.80
N SER A 87 -0.16 6.62 12.59
CA SER A 87 0.76 5.61 12.04
C SER A 87 0.59 4.25 12.69
N GLN A 88 0.75 3.19 11.91
CA GLN A 88 0.98 1.85 12.42
C GLN A 88 2.48 1.68 12.67
N GLN A 89 2.85 1.18 13.85
CA GLN A 89 4.24 0.99 14.24
C GLN A 89 4.50 -0.45 14.63
N GLN A 90 5.63 -1.00 14.16
CA GLN A 90 6.15 -2.26 14.64
C GLN A 90 7.30 -1.99 15.59
N LEU A 91 7.17 -2.52 16.81
CA LEU A 91 8.09 -2.28 17.91
C LEU A 91 8.72 -3.60 18.33
N VAL A 92 10.01 -3.57 18.60
CA VAL A 92 10.79 -4.70 19.12
C VAL A 92 11.33 -4.33 20.49
N TRP A 93 11.19 -5.23 21.47
CA TRP A 93 11.75 -5.03 22.79
C TRP A 93 13.28 -5.23 22.77
N LEU A 94 14.01 -4.23 23.26
CA LEU A 94 15.45 -4.30 23.42
C LEU A 94 15.80 -4.52 24.88
N GLU A 95 16.13 -5.75 25.24
CA GLU A 95 16.44 -6.15 26.61
C GLU A 95 17.56 -5.30 27.22
N ALA A 96 18.64 -5.06 26.48
CA ALA A 96 19.77 -4.25 26.95
C ALA A 96 19.40 -2.79 27.27
N LYS A 97 18.33 -2.26 26.67
CA LYS A 97 17.86 -0.88 26.88
C LYS A 97 16.55 -0.80 27.67
N GLN A 98 15.98 -1.94 28.05
CA GLN A 98 14.67 -2.04 28.69
C GLN A 98 13.60 -1.14 28.03
N SER A 99 13.58 -1.11 26.69
CA SER A 99 12.73 -0.20 25.94
C SER A 99 12.31 -0.75 24.57
N TRP A 100 11.19 -0.22 24.08
CA TRP A 100 10.66 -0.52 22.75
C TRP A 100 11.41 0.29 21.68
N ASN A 101 12.02 -0.40 20.73
CA ASN A 101 12.60 0.21 19.55
C ASN A 101 11.63 0.07 18.36
N ARG A 102 11.34 1.20 17.69
CA ARG A 102 10.52 1.21 16.49
C ARG A 102 11.35 0.78 15.28
N VAL A 103 10.95 -0.32 14.65
CA VAL A 103 11.64 -0.88 13.48
C VAL A 103 10.91 -0.57 12.17
N VAL A 104 9.58 -0.43 12.21
CA VAL A 104 8.75 -0.04 11.05
C VAL A 104 7.75 1.01 11.51
N SER A 105 7.47 1.98 10.63
CA SER A 105 6.36 2.92 10.75
C SER A 105 5.69 3.02 9.38
N LEU A 106 4.37 2.83 9.33
CA LEU A 106 3.53 2.98 8.14
C LEU A 106 2.55 4.14 8.35
N PRO A 107 2.32 5.01 7.35
CA PRO A 107 3.08 5.17 6.10
C PRO A 107 4.58 5.45 6.34
N ARG A 108 5.46 5.02 5.41
CA ARG A 108 6.92 5.24 5.53
C ARG A 108 7.37 6.59 5.00
N ASP A 109 6.74 7.00 3.91
CA ASP A 109 7.07 8.19 3.13
C ASP A 109 5.80 8.69 2.44
N PHE A 110 5.96 9.72 1.61
CA PHE A 110 4.86 10.32 0.86
C PHE A 110 4.16 9.32 -0.07
N CYS A 111 4.90 8.40 -0.71
CA CYS A 111 4.37 7.45 -1.69
C CYS A 111 3.46 6.38 -1.07
N ASP A 112 3.60 6.13 0.22
CA ASP A 112 2.71 5.21 0.94
C ASP A 112 1.34 5.84 1.25
N GLY A 113 1.22 7.18 1.17
CA GLY A 113 -0.05 7.88 1.32
C GLY A 113 -1.07 7.42 0.27
N TYR A 114 -2.27 7.07 0.71
CA TYR A 114 -3.33 6.64 -0.22
C TYR A 114 -3.69 7.77 -1.19
N GLY A 115 -3.63 7.49 -2.48
CA GLY A 115 -3.97 8.46 -3.54
C GLY A 115 -2.91 9.54 -3.79
N ALA A 116 -1.68 9.40 -3.27
CA ALA A 116 -0.64 10.44 -3.33
C ALA A 116 -0.32 10.97 -4.74
N CYS A 117 -0.47 10.16 -5.79
CA CYS A 117 -0.16 10.52 -7.18
C CYS A 117 -1.39 10.62 -8.09
N GLY A 118 -2.60 10.54 -7.54
CA GLY A 118 -3.83 10.47 -8.31
C GLY A 118 -3.92 9.23 -9.24
N PRO A 119 -4.98 9.13 -10.05
CA PRO A 119 -5.18 8.01 -10.98
C PRO A 119 -4.06 7.93 -12.03
N ASN A 120 -3.61 6.71 -12.37
CA ASN A 120 -2.59 6.44 -13.40
C ASN A 120 -1.22 7.14 -13.18
N GLY A 121 -0.98 7.67 -11.99
CA GLY A 121 0.33 8.13 -11.53
C GLY A 121 1.09 7.03 -10.79
N ASN A 122 2.42 7.11 -10.83
CA ASN A 122 3.34 6.27 -10.07
C ASN A 122 4.13 7.14 -9.08
N CYS A 123 4.46 6.55 -7.93
CA CYS A 123 5.29 7.16 -6.90
C CYS A 123 6.51 6.28 -6.62
N ASP A 124 7.70 6.84 -6.78
CA ASP A 124 8.98 6.19 -6.47
C ASP A 124 9.92 7.20 -5.83
N MET A 125 10.05 7.15 -4.50
CA MET A 125 10.95 8.02 -3.73
C MET A 125 12.43 7.93 -4.12
N LYS A 126 12.83 6.95 -4.95
CA LYS A 126 14.20 6.85 -5.48
C LYS A 126 14.43 7.66 -6.75
N LYS A 127 13.37 8.18 -7.37
CA LYS A 127 13.44 9.01 -8.57
C LYS A 127 13.32 10.48 -8.23
N VAL A 128 13.83 11.34 -9.12
CA VAL A 128 13.64 12.79 -9.07
C VAL A 128 13.18 13.24 -10.45
N PRO A 129 11.93 13.68 -10.63
CA PRO A 129 10.84 13.70 -9.63
C PRO A 129 10.42 12.28 -9.19
N SER A 130 10.05 12.09 -7.92
CA SER A 130 9.47 10.86 -7.36
C SER A 130 8.07 10.52 -7.90
N TRP A 131 7.50 11.36 -8.76
CA TRP A 131 6.13 11.29 -9.24
C TRP A 131 6.17 11.33 -10.76
N GLU A 132 5.55 10.35 -11.41
CA GLU A 132 5.52 10.27 -12.86
C GLU A 132 4.19 9.67 -13.33
N CYS A 133 3.70 10.10 -14.49
CA CYS A 133 2.62 9.37 -15.14
C CYS A 133 3.12 8.02 -15.64
N LEU A 134 2.26 7.01 -15.61
CA LEU A 134 2.57 5.73 -16.26
C LEU A 134 2.84 5.96 -17.76
N ARG A 135 3.62 5.05 -18.36
CA ARG A 135 4.04 5.12 -19.76
C ARG A 135 2.80 5.05 -20.64
N GLY A 136 2.67 6.03 -21.54
CA GLY A 136 1.48 6.19 -22.38
C GLY A 136 0.40 7.08 -21.76
N PHE A 137 0.66 7.69 -20.60
CA PHE A 137 -0.17 8.70 -19.97
C PHE A 137 0.56 10.04 -19.87
N LYS A 138 -0.20 11.11 -19.71
CA LYS A 138 0.26 12.48 -19.45
C LYS A 138 -0.57 13.11 -18.33
N SER A 139 -0.04 14.16 -17.70
CA SER A 139 -0.78 14.88 -16.66
C SER A 139 -2.14 15.36 -17.18
N LYS A 140 -3.18 15.20 -16.36
CA LYS A 140 -4.52 15.71 -16.66
C LYS A 140 -4.58 17.23 -16.60
N SER A 141 -3.88 17.85 -15.63
CA SER A 141 -3.71 19.30 -15.51
C SER A 141 -2.21 19.63 -15.43
N PRO A 142 -1.60 20.10 -16.54
CA PRO A 142 -0.21 20.53 -16.56
C PRO A 142 0.08 21.65 -15.56
N GLU A 143 -0.88 22.57 -15.34
CA GLU A 143 -0.72 23.71 -14.44
C GLU A 143 -0.58 23.25 -12.98
N ARG A 144 -1.48 22.37 -12.52
CA ARG A 144 -1.41 21.78 -11.17
C ARG A 144 -0.18 20.90 -10.99
N TRP A 145 0.16 20.13 -12.02
CA TRP A 145 1.37 19.31 -12.02
C TRP A 145 2.64 20.14 -11.82
N ASN A 146 2.75 21.28 -12.49
CA ASN A 146 3.86 22.22 -12.32
C ASN A 146 3.86 22.91 -10.95
N ALA A 147 2.69 23.00 -10.30
CA ALA A 147 2.53 23.46 -8.93
C ALA A 147 2.71 22.35 -7.87
N LEU A 148 3.21 21.16 -8.27
CA LEU A 148 3.41 19.98 -7.41
C LEU A 148 2.11 19.39 -6.83
N ASP A 149 0.96 19.68 -7.46
CA ASP A 149 -0.32 19.06 -7.17
C ASP A 149 -0.62 17.98 -8.22
N TYR A 150 -0.52 16.72 -7.79
CA TYR A 150 -0.70 15.53 -8.62
C TYR A 150 -2.09 14.89 -8.44
N SER A 151 -2.99 15.52 -7.67
CA SER A 151 -4.27 14.93 -7.26
C SER A 151 -5.19 14.57 -8.45
N ASP A 152 -5.10 15.33 -9.55
CA ASP A 152 -5.86 15.08 -10.77
C ASP A 152 -5.37 13.86 -11.56
N GLY A 153 -4.17 13.36 -11.25
CA GLY A 153 -3.57 12.21 -11.89
C GLY A 153 -3.26 12.39 -13.38
N CYS A 154 -3.28 11.28 -14.10
CA CYS A 154 -2.85 11.19 -15.48
C CYS A 154 -3.93 10.57 -16.39
N VAL A 155 -3.96 11.03 -17.64
CA VAL A 155 -4.86 10.57 -18.69
C VAL A 155 -4.08 9.94 -19.84
N ARG A 156 -4.71 9.01 -20.56
CA ARG A 156 -4.06 8.32 -21.69
C ARG A 156 -3.67 9.31 -22.79
N ASN A 157 -2.49 9.10 -23.38
CA ASN A 157 -2.02 9.87 -24.52
C ASN A 157 -2.82 9.57 -25.80
N LYS A 158 -3.38 8.37 -25.89
CA LYS A 158 -4.19 7.88 -27.02
C LYS A 158 -5.39 7.12 -26.48
N LEU A 159 -6.53 7.24 -27.16
CA LEU A 159 -7.72 6.45 -26.87
C LEU A 159 -7.47 4.97 -27.20
N LEU A 160 -8.06 4.08 -26.40
CA LEU A 160 -8.07 2.64 -26.64
C LEU A 160 -8.99 2.32 -27.83
N ASN A 161 -8.66 1.27 -28.57
CA ASN A 161 -9.46 0.81 -29.71
C ASN A 161 -9.79 -0.70 -29.69
N CYS A 162 -9.39 -1.40 -28.61
CA CYS A 162 -9.54 -2.83 -28.33
C CYS A 162 -8.87 -3.80 -29.32
N LYS A 163 -8.64 -3.40 -30.58
CA LYS A 163 -8.10 -4.26 -31.64
C LYS A 163 -6.58 -4.30 -31.64
N ASN A 164 -5.94 -3.15 -31.47
CA ASN A 164 -4.50 -2.95 -31.61
C ASN A 164 -3.86 -2.46 -30.31
N ASP A 165 -4.59 -2.53 -29.20
CA ASP A 165 -4.08 -2.13 -27.90
C ASP A 165 -3.05 -3.14 -27.39
N GLY A 166 -2.15 -2.67 -26.55
CA GLY A 166 -1.11 -3.47 -25.93
C GLY A 166 -0.91 -3.09 -24.47
N PHE A 167 -0.10 -3.88 -23.77
CA PHE A 167 0.15 -3.70 -22.34
C PHE A 167 1.60 -3.32 -22.09
N VAL A 168 1.83 -2.36 -21.20
CA VAL A 168 3.17 -2.06 -20.66
C VAL A 168 3.36 -2.89 -19.40
N LYS A 169 4.44 -3.69 -19.36
CA LYS A 169 4.80 -4.46 -18.18
C LYS A 169 5.61 -3.61 -17.20
N TYR A 170 5.15 -3.55 -15.96
CA TYR A 170 5.89 -2.99 -14.83
C TYR A 170 6.36 -4.11 -13.89
N ILE A 171 7.53 -3.93 -13.28
CA ILE A 171 8.15 -4.91 -12.37
C ILE A 171 8.43 -4.21 -11.03
N GLY A 172 8.17 -4.91 -9.93
CA GLY A 172 8.47 -4.40 -8.59
C GLY A 172 7.51 -3.30 -8.10
N MET A 173 6.36 -3.15 -8.74
CA MET A 173 5.32 -2.20 -8.32
C MET A 173 4.49 -2.77 -7.16
N LYS A 174 4.10 -1.89 -6.24
CA LYS A 174 2.91 -2.11 -5.42
C LYS A 174 1.70 -2.08 -6.35
N VAL A 175 0.83 -3.09 -6.27
CA VAL A 175 -0.32 -3.14 -7.19
C VAL A 175 -1.36 -2.07 -6.83
N PRO A 176 -2.14 -1.57 -7.81
CA PRO A 176 -3.11 -0.49 -7.57
C PRO A 176 -4.31 -0.93 -6.73
N ASP A 177 -5.27 -0.01 -6.57
CA ASP A 177 -6.50 -0.28 -5.83
C ASP A 177 -7.32 -1.41 -6.48
N THR A 178 -7.59 -2.48 -5.73
CA THR A 178 -8.29 -3.69 -6.20
C THR A 178 -9.81 -3.66 -6.01
N THR A 179 -10.39 -2.57 -5.50
CA THR A 179 -11.85 -2.46 -5.27
C THR A 179 -12.64 -2.72 -6.55
N ASN A 180 -12.19 -2.16 -7.68
CA ASN A 180 -12.79 -2.35 -9.00
C ASN A 180 -11.93 -3.29 -9.86
N SER A 181 -11.69 -4.49 -9.37
CA SER A 181 -10.89 -5.50 -10.07
C SER A 181 -11.55 -6.88 -10.02
N TRP A 182 -11.21 -7.72 -11.00
CA TRP A 182 -11.56 -9.13 -11.00
C TRP A 182 -10.31 -10.00 -11.10
N PHE A 183 -10.38 -11.18 -10.51
CA PHE A 183 -9.30 -12.15 -10.54
C PHE A 183 -9.62 -13.31 -11.47
N ASN A 184 -8.66 -13.65 -12.33
CA ASN A 184 -8.69 -14.91 -13.03
C ASN A 184 -7.82 -15.93 -12.28
N GLN A 185 -8.46 -16.87 -11.58
CA GLN A 185 -7.79 -17.92 -10.82
C GLN A 185 -6.97 -18.87 -11.71
N MET A 186 -7.44 -19.17 -12.93
CA MET A 186 -6.73 -20.08 -13.85
C MET A 186 -5.40 -19.49 -14.35
N VAL A 187 -5.36 -18.18 -14.57
CA VAL A 187 -4.18 -17.49 -15.10
C VAL A 187 -3.35 -16.83 -14.00
N GLY A 188 -3.88 -16.75 -12.77
CA GLY A 188 -3.23 -16.12 -11.63
C GLY A 188 -3.04 -14.60 -11.83
N ARG A 189 -3.99 -13.92 -12.48
CA ARG A 189 -3.88 -12.49 -12.82
C ARG A 189 -5.06 -11.67 -12.32
N ILE A 190 -4.74 -10.50 -11.78
CA ILE A 190 -5.70 -9.44 -11.43
C ILE A 190 -5.88 -8.54 -12.65
N TYR A 191 -7.12 -8.27 -13.00
CA TYR A 191 -7.50 -7.34 -14.04
C TYR A 191 -8.30 -6.21 -13.41
N MET A 192 -7.92 -4.97 -13.71
CA MET A 192 -8.59 -3.78 -13.21
C MET A 192 -9.55 -3.27 -14.29
N SER A 193 -10.77 -2.92 -13.90
CA SER A 193 -11.67 -2.17 -14.78
C SER A 193 -11.31 -0.70 -14.71
N GLU A 194 -11.06 -0.08 -15.86
CA GLU A 194 -11.02 1.39 -16.00
C GLU A 194 -12.43 1.97 -16.04
#